data_AF-A0A8T4YUG6-F1
#
_entry.id   AF-A0A8T4YUG6-F1
#
_cell.length_a   1.000
_cell.length_b   1.000
_cell.length_c   1.000
_cell.angle_alpha   90.00
_cell.angle_beta   90.00
_cell.angle_gamma   90.00
#
_symmetry.space_group_name_H-M   'P 1'
#
loop_
_entity.id
_entity.type
_entity.pdbx_description
1 polymer ?
#
loop_
_entity_poly.entity_id
_entity_poly.type
_entity_poly.pdbx_seq_one_letter_code
_entity_poly.pdbx_strand_id
1 'polypeptide(L)' 'FKGTFPWHTHQKDEFFLVLEGSFVLETEESKVTLNEGDCITVKNRLRHRPSCMQKATVLTALHKTIRTSKHDFPEVKEKL' A
#
# COMPACT_ATOMS: atom_id res chain seq x y z
N PHE A 1 4.94 -7.81 8.84
CA PHE A 1 6.22 -7.32 9.35
C PHE A 1 6.06 -6.65 10.72
N LYS A 2 7.17 -6.35 11.41
CA LYS A 2 7.24 -5.53 12.62
C LYS A 2 8.46 -4.60 12.51
N GLY A 3 8.33 -3.34 12.94
CA GLY A 3 9.41 -2.36 12.91
C GLY A 3 9.35 -1.44 11.68
N THR A 4 10.48 -0.82 11.36
CA THR A 4 10.59 0.23 10.34
C THR A 4 11.50 -0.23 9.21
N PHE A 5 10.99 -0.19 7.98
CA PHE A 5 11.84 -0.35 6.80
C PHE A 5 12.61 0.95 6.55
N PRO A 6 13.78 0.91 5.89
CA PRO A 6 14.48 2.12 5.49
C PRO A 6 13.69 2.86 4.39
N TRP A 7 13.97 4.15 4.22
CA TRP A 7 13.46 4.92 3.08
C TRP A 7 13.93 4.30 1.76
N HIS A 8 13.01 4.11 0.82
CA HIS A 8 13.32 3.50 -0.48
C HIS A 8 12.40 4.01 -1.59
N THR A 9 12.68 3.57 -2.82
CA THR A 9 11.87 3.85 -4.01
C THR A 9 11.97 2.69 -4.99
N HIS A 10 10.98 2.55 -5.87
CA HIS A 10 10.93 1.53 -6.90
C HIS A 10 10.65 2.13 -8.28
N GLN A 11 11.18 1.52 -9.34
CA GLN A 11 10.84 1.88 -10.73
C GLN A 11 9.48 1.33 -11.19
N LYS A 12 8.76 0.66 -10.28
CA LYS A 12 7.47 0.02 -10.47
C LYS A 12 6.51 0.56 -9.41
N ASP A 13 5.21 0.50 -9.69
CA ASP A 13 4.21 0.79 -8.67
C ASP A 13 4.26 -0.32 -7.61
N GLU A 14 4.08 0.05 -6.34
CA GLU A 14 4.01 -0.88 -5.22
C GLU A 14 2.65 -0.77 -4.53
N PHE A 15 2.03 -1.92 -4.31
CA PHE A 15 0.72 -2.02 -3.66
C PHE A 15 0.86 -2.64 -2.29
N PHE A 16 0.08 -2.13 -1.34
CA PHE A 16 -0.06 -2.66 0.00
C PHE A 16 -1.55 -2.94 0.28
N LEU A 17 -1.85 -4.12 0.81
CA LEU A 17 -3.13 -4.47 1.44
C LEU A 17 -2.86 -5.00 2.84
N VAL A 18 -3.48 -4.38 3.85
CA VAL A 18 -3.35 -4.83 5.24
C VAL A 18 -4.33 -5.97 5.48
N LEU A 19 -3.81 -7.17 5.70
CA LEU A 19 -4.61 -8.36 6.01
C LEU A 19 -4.92 -8.48 7.50
N GLU A 20 -4.04 -7.95 8.35
CA GLU A 20 -4.22 -7.97 9.82
C GLU A 20 -3.38 -6.84 10.45
N GLY A 21 -3.93 -6.15 11.43
CA GLY A 21 -3.24 -5.10 12.19
C GLY A 21 -3.22 -3.75 11.47
N SER A 22 -2.14 -2.97 11.65
CA SER A 22 -2.00 -1.65 11.01
C SER A 22 -0.54 -1.26 10.83
N PHE A 23 -0.28 -0.41 9.84
CA PHE A 23 1.02 0.21 9.65
C PHE A 23 0.90 1.64 9.15
N VAL A 24 2.01 2.37 9.22
CA VAL A 24 2.10 3.74 8.72
C VAL A 24 3.05 3.80 7.53
N LEU A 25 2.57 4.36 6.43
CA LEU A 25 3.36 4.66 5.25
C LEU A 25 3.71 6.15 5.25
N GLU A 26 5.01 6.44 5.34
CA GLU A 26 5.53 7.79 5.21
C GLU A 26 6.04 8.03 3.79
N THR A 27 5.74 9.19 3.23
CA THR A 27 6.33 9.76 2.01
C THR A 27 6.99 11.09 2.38
N GLU A 28 7.65 11.76 1.45
CA GLU A 28 8.25 13.07 1.73
C GLU A 28 7.18 14.16 2.00
N GLU A 29 5.96 13.98 1.50
CA GLU A 29 4.88 14.98 1.59
C GLU A 29 3.81 14.61 2.63
N SER A 30 3.65 13.33 2.95
CA SER A 30 2.51 12.85 3.71
C SER A 30 2.81 11.60 4.53
N LYS A 31 1.96 11.37 5.54
CA LYS A 31 1.98 10.18 6.39
C LYS A 31 0.57 9.60 6.45
N VAL A 32 0.42 8.34 6.05
CA VAL A 32 -0.88 7.66 5.96
C VAL A 32 -0.85 6.42 6.85
N THR A 33 -1.83 6.31 7.74
CA THR A 33 -2.06 5.09 8.53
C THR A 33 -3.02 4.19 7.76
N LEU A 34 -2.67 2.91 7.61
CA LEU A 34 -3.49 1.88 7.00
C LEU A 34 -3.83 0.85 8.06
N ASN A 35 -5.12 0.58 8.23
CA ASN A 35 -5.66 -0.43 9.12
C ASN A 35 -6.06 -1.69 8.33
N GLU A 36 -6.44 -2.74 9.03
CA GLU A 36 -6.94 -3.97 8.43
C GLU A 36 -8.04 -3.70 7.38
N GLY A 37 -7.89 -4.29 6.20
CA GLY A 37 -8.76 -4.07 5.05
C GLY A 37 -8.40 -2.87 4.19
N ASP A 38 -7.61 -1.91 4.70
CA ASP A 38 -7.16 -0.77 3.91
C ASP A 38 -6.10 -1.19 2.88
N CYS A 39 -6.08 -0.49 1.75
CA CYS A 39 -5.07 -0.66 0.74
C CYS A 39 -4.62 0.67 0.12
N ILE A 40 -3.39 0.68 -0.39
CA ILE A 40 -2.84 1.84 -1.09
C ILE A 40 -1.91 1.38 -2.21
N THR A 41 -1.80 2.21 -3.25
CA THR A 41 -0.74 2.08 -4.26
C THR A 41 0.22 3.25 -4.15
N VAL A 42 1.49 2.95 -3.94
CA VAL A 42 2.62 3.88 -4.06
C VAL A 42 3.07 3.91 -5.51
N LYS A 43 3.02 5.09 -6.13
CA LYS A 43 3.43 5.25 -7.52
C LYS A 43 4.94 5.10 -7.67
N ASN A 44 5.35 4.55 -8.82
CA ASN A 44 6.76 4.42 -9.16
C ASN A 44 7.52 5.74 -8.93
N ARG A 45 8.77 5.61 -8.48
CA ARG A 45 9.68 6.70 -8.12
C ARG A 45 9.27 7.54 -6.92
N LEU A 46 8.10 7.33 -6.31
CA LEU A 46 7.73 7.97 -5.05
C LEU A 46 8.54 7.35 -3.91
N ARG A 47 9.28 8.19 -3.20
CA ARG A 47 10.08 7.76 -2.05
C ARG A 47 9.18 7.57 -0.84
N HIS A 48 9.33 6.43 -0.17
CA HIS A 48 8.47 6.08 0.94
C HIS A 48 9.14 5.19 1.98
N ARG A 49 8.49 5.03 3.13
CA ARG A 49 8.94 4.23 4.27
C ARG A 49 7.75 3.65 5.06
N PRO A 50 7.54 2.32 5.04
CA PRO A 50 6.57 1.67 5.90
C PRO A 50 7.14 1.41 7.31
N SER A 51 6.32 1.61 8.33
CA SER A 51 6.66 1.33 9.73
C SER A 51 5.45 0.80 10.50
N CYS A 52 5.67 -0.12 11.43
CA CYS A 52 4.64 -0.57 12.36
C CYS A 52 5.21 -0.85 13.76
N MET A 53 4.51 -0.36 14.79
CA MET A 53 4.88 -0.61 16.19
C MET A 53 4.50 -2.02 16.63
N GLN A 54 3.30 -2.45 16.25
CA GLN A 54 2.79 -3.81 16.45
C GLN A 54 2.97 -4.61 15.16
N LYS A 55 2.89 -5.94 15.26
CA LYS A 55 2.99 -6.82 14.08
C LYS A 55 1.78 -6.54 13.16
N ALA A 56 2.04 -6.38 11.87
CA ALA A 56 1.02 -6.29 10.84
C ALA A 56 1.26 -7.37 9.78
N THR A 57 0.20 -7.95 9.23
CA THR A 57 0.28 -8.86 8.09
C THR A 57 -0.15 -8.08 6.86
N VAL A 58 0.74 -7.95 5.87
CA VAL A 58 0.52 -7.10 4.70
C VAL A 58 0.89 -7.87 3.45
N LEU A 59 -0.03 -7.90 2.49
CA LEU A 59 0.25 -8.37 1.13
C LEU A 59 0.85 -7.22 0.35
N THR A 60 1.99 -7.47 -0.30
CA THR A 60 2.65 -6.50 -1.17
C THR A 60 2.79 -7.04 -2.58
N ALA A 61 2.69 -6.15 -3.57
CA ALA A 61 2.93 -6.49 -4.97
C ALA A 61 3.67 -5.34 -5.67
N LEU A 62 4.68 -5.67 -6.48
CA LEU A 62 5.44 -4.69 -7.27
C LEU A 62 5.29 -5.00 -8.76
N HIS A 63 4.73 -4.08 -9.53
CA HIS A 63 4.49 -4.28 -10.95
C HIS A 63 4.58 -2.98 -11.76
N LYS A 64 4.77 -3.09 -13.08
CA LYS A 64 4.83 -1.90 -13.96
C LYS A 64 3.54 -1.05 -13.88
N THR A 65 2.42 -1.71 -13.62
CA THR A 65 1.12 -1.07 -13.39
C THR A 65 0.36 -1.91 -12.38
N ILE A 66 -0.17 -1.28 -11.33
CA ILE A 66 -1.13 -1.88 -10.40
C ILE A 66 -2.41 -1.04 -10.44
N ARG A 67 -3.54 -1.73 -10.59
CA ARG A 67 -4.89 -1.16 -10.64
C ARG A 67 -5.67 -1.68 -9.44
N THR A 68 -6.26 -0.78 -8.66
CA THR A 68 -7.11 -1.12 -7.51
C THR A 68 -8.56 -0.81 -7.87
N SER A 69 -9.45 -1.79 -7.72
CA SER A 69 -10.83 -1.65 -8.19
C SER A 69 -11.68 -0.76 -7.28
N LYS A 70 -11.85 0.49 -7.69
CA LYS A 70 -13.15 1.18 -7.85
C LYS A 70 -13.21 2.03 -9.12
N HIS A 71 -12.09 2.13 -9.85
CA HIS A 71 -11.95 3.00 -11.01
C HIS A 71 -11.78 2.27 -12.36
N ASP A 72 -11.58 0.95 -12.35
CA ASP A 72 -11.09 0.21 -13.53
C ASP A 72 -12.07 -0.82 -14.16
N PHE A 73 -13.29 -1.01 -13.63
CA PHE A 73 -14.24 -2.03 -14.17
C PHE A 73 -15.69 -1.52 -14.19
N PRO A 74 -16.19 -1.00 -15.33
CA PRO A 74 -17.58 -0.56 -15.47
C PRO A 74 -18.58 -1.71 -15.32
N GLU A 75 -18.27 -2.92 -15.81
CA GLU A 75 -19.20 -4.06 -15.83
C GLU A 75 -19.47 -4.75 -14.48
N VAL A 76 -18.71 -4.44 -13.41
CA VAL A 76 -18.83 -5.14 -12.11
C VAL A 76 -19.54 -4.28 -11.03
N LYS A 77 -20.01 -3.08 -11.39
CA LYS A 77 -20.63 -2.12 -10.44
C LYS A 77 -21.89 -2.63 -9.72
N GLU A 78 -22.65 -3.55 -10.30
CA GLU A 78 -23.93 -3.99 -9.74
C GLU A 78 -23.93 -5.41 -9.17
N LYS A 79 -22.77 -6.07 -9.08
CA LYS A 79 -22.67 -7.45 -8.56
C LYS A 79 -21.79 -7.59 -7.31
N LEU A 80 -21.46 -6.48 -6.67
CA LEU A 80 -20.93 -6.39 -5.31
C LEU A 80 -21.67 -5.29 -4.55
#